data_AF-A0A2X2VZZ4-F1
#
_entry.id   AF-A0A2X2VZZ4-F1
#
_cell.length_a   1.000
_cell.length_b   1.000
_cell.length_c   1.000
_cell.angle_alpha   90.00
_cell.angle_beta   90.00
_cell.angle_gamma   90.00
#
_symmetry.space_group_name_H-M   'P 1'
#
loop_
_entity.id
_entity.type
_entity.pdbx_description
1 polymer ?
#
loop_
_entity_poly.entity_id
_entity_poly.type
_entity_poly.pdbx_seq_one_letter_code
_entity_poly.pdbx_strand_id
1 'polypeptide(L)' 'MAVHVPLTLEAQLEARALMMSTNNILSPANGEPIIVPSQDVVLGSVLHDP' A
#
# COMPACT_ATOMS: atom_id res chain seq x y z
N MET A 1 -10.83 11.44 -1.92
CA MET A 1 -9.44 11.38 -1.43
C MET A 1 -8.75 12.68 -1.81
N ALA A 2 -8.05 13.32 -0.88
CA ALA A 2 -7.29 14.53 -1.18
C ALA A 2 -5.94 14.15 -1.80
N VAL A 3 -5.51 14.91 -2.81
CA VAL A 3 -4.22 14.72 -3.48
C VAL A 3 -3.30 15.87 -3.06
N HIS A 4 -2.20 15.54 -2.40
CA HIS A 4 -1.21 16.51 -1.92
C HIS A 4 0.08 16.33 -2.69
N VAL A 5 0.73 17.46 -3.03
CA VAL A 5 2.00 17.48 -3.77
C VAL A 5 3.06 18.18 -2.90
N PRO A 6 4.07 17.45 -2.39
CA PRO A 6 5.15 18.05 -1.62
C PRO A 6 6.03 18.94 -2.51
N LEU A 7 6.31 20.16 -2.06
CA LEU A 7 6.98 21.19 -2.85
C LEU A 7 8.51 21.15 -2.72
N THR A 8 9.04 20.96 -1.51
CA THR A 8 10.49 20.98 -1.26
C THR A 8 11.12 19.63 -1.58
N LEU A 9 12.41 19.63 -1.94
CA LEU A 9 13.15 18.41 -2.22
C LEU A 9 13.22 17.50 -0.98
N GLU A 10 13.40 18.09 0.19
CA GLU A 10 13.43 17.36 1.47
C GLU A 10 12.11 16.63 1.73
N ALA A 11 10.97 17.32 1.56
CA ALA A 11 9.65 16.72 1.73
C ALA A 11 9.37 15.62 0.68
N GLN A 12 9.84 15.79 -0.56
CA GLN A 12 9.74 14.76 -1.59
C GLN A 12 10.57 13.52 -1.24
N LEU A 13 11.79 13.71 -0.75
CA LEU A 13 12.68 12.62 -0.33
C LEU A 13 12.10 11.87 0.86
N GLU A 14 11.60 12.58 1.88
CA GLU A 14 10.97 11.97 3.06
C GLU A 14 9.71 11.19 2.68
N ALA A 15 8.82 11.78 1.88
CA ALA A 15 7.61 11.11 1.42
C ALA A 15 7.94 9.83 0.63
N ARG A 16 8.99 9.85 -0.19
CA ARG A 16 9.41 8.68 -0.97
C ARG A 16 10.10 7.62 -0.12
N ALA A 17 10.83 8.00 0.92
CA ALA A 17 11.51 7.07 1.80
C ALA A 17 10.54 6.41 2.80
N LEU A 18 9.62 7.17 3.37
CA LEU A 18 8.80 6.72 4.51
C LEU A 18 7.32 6.49 4.15
N MET A 19 6.75 7.30 3.26
CA MET A 19 5.30 7.30 2.99
C MET A 19 4.89 6.50 1.74
N MET A 20 5.84 5.83 1.07
CA MET A 20 5.50 4.91 -0.03
C MET A 20 4.62 3.76 0.47
N SER A 21 3.62 3.39 -0.32
CA SER A 21 2.67 2.31 0.03
C SER A 21 3.36 0.96 0.24
N THR A 22 4.41 0.68 -0.54
CA THR A 22 5.24 -0.54 -0.40
C THR A 22 5.90 -0.67 0.96
N ASN A 23 6.15 0.45 1.64
CA ASN A 23 6.78 0.46 2.96
C ASN A 23 5.74 0.37 4.10
N ASN A 24 4.45 0.45 3.78
CA ASN A 24 3.34 0.50 4.74
C ASN A 24 2.32 -0.64 4.51
N ILE A 25 2.78 -1.81 4.05
CA ILE A 25 1.93 -2.98 3.81
C ILE A 25 1.43 -3.61 5.13
N LEU A 26 2.27 -3.55 6.18
CA LEU A 26 1.98 -4.13 7.48
C LEU A 26 1.40 -3.07 8.44
N SER A 27 0.55 -3.53 9.35
CA SER A 27 0.00 -2.72 10.43
C SER A 27 1.08 -2.39 11.46
N PRO A 28 1.27 -1.11 11.81
CA PRO A 28 2.21 -0.72 12.86
C PRO A 28 1.87 -1.29 14.24
N ALA A 29 0.59 -1.62 14.48
CA ALA A 29 0.12 -2.05 15.80
C ALA A 29 0.41 -3.53 16.10
N ASN A 30 0.35 -4.40 15.08
CA ASN A 30 0.44 -5.85 15.26
C ASN A 30 1.26 -6.56 14.17
N GLY A 31 1.75 -5.85 13.15
CA GLY A 31 2.57 -6.42 12.08
C GLY A 31 1.80 -7.24 11.05
N GLU A 32 0.47 -7.31 11.14
CA GLU A 32 -0.35 -8.04 10.18
C GLU A 32 -0.53 -7.25 8.88
N PRO A 33 -0.65 -7.89 7.70
CA PRO A 33 -0.91 -7.19 6.45
C PRO A 33 -2.23 -6.41 6.49
N ILE A 34 -2.20 -5.11 6.21
CA ILE A 34 -3.42 -4.29 6.06
C ILE A 34 -3.96 -4.40 4.64
N ILE A 35 -3.07 -4.54 3.66
CA ILE A 35 -3.45 -4.63 2.25
C ILE A 35 -3.76 -6.08 1.93
N VAL A 36 -5.05 -6.41 1.94
CA VAL A 36 -5.57 -7.73 1.55
C VAL A 36 -6.14 -7.68 0.13
N PRO A 37 -6.02 -8.77 -0.67
CA PRO A 37 -6.63 -8.84 -1.98
C PRO A 37 -8.15 -8.68 -1.88
N SER A 38 -8.73 -7.99 -2.85
CA SER A 38 -10.19 -7.82 -2.94
C SER A 38 -10.87 -9.13 -3.37
N GLN A 39 -12.19 -9.20 -3.16
CA GLN A 39 -12.97 -10.42 -3.36
C GLN A 39 -12.86 -10.98 -4.80
N ASP A 40 -12.82 -10.11 -5.79
CA ASP A 40 -12.62 -10.43 -7.21
C ASP A 40 -11.24 -11.03 -7.49
N VAL A 41 -10.18 -10.53 -6.84
CA VAL A 41 -8.83 -11.09 -6.95
C VAL A 41 -8.78 -12.50 -6.35
N VAL A 42 -9.41 -12.70 -5.19
CA VAL A 42 -9.49 -14.03 -4.54
C VAL A 42 -10.34 -15.00 -5.37
N LEU A 43 -11.48 -14.55 -5.89
CA LEU A 43 -12.33 -15.38 -6.73
C LEU A 43 -11.62 -15.75 -8.04
N GLY A 44 -10.91 -14.80 -8.63
CA GLY A 44 -10.07 -15.01 -9.80
C GLY A 44 -8.97 -16.04 -9.55
N SER A 45 -8.24 -15.95 -8.42
CA SER A 45 -7.18 -16.93 -8.12
C SER A 45 -7.73 -18.34 -7.89
N VAL A 46 -8.91 -18.48 -7.28
CA VAL A 46 -9.54 -19.79 -7.02
C VAL A 46 -10.13 -20.41 -8.29
N LEU A 47 -10.72 -19.60 -9.18
CA LEU A 47 -11.33 -20.07 -10.43
C LEU A 47 -10.31 -20.24 -11.58
N HIS A 48 -9.14 -19.62 -11.47
CA HIS A 48 -8.08 -19.68 -12.48
C HIS A 48 -7.14 -20.90 -12.30
N ASP A 49 -7.25 -21.64 -11.20
CA ASP A 49 -6.63 -22.97 -11.08
C ASP A 49 -7.58 -24.03 -11.69
N PRO A 50 -7.15 -24.84 -12.70
CA PRO A 50 -7.90 -25.98 -13.22
C PRO A 50 -7.93 -27.17 -12.25
#